data_AF-A0A6S6WGT3-F1
#
_entry.id   AF-A0A6S6WGT3-F1
#
_cell.length_a   1.000
_cell.length_b   1.000
_cell.length_c   1.000
_cell.angle_alpha   90.00
_cell.angle_beta   90.00
_cell.angle_gamma   90.00
#
_symmetry.space_group_name_H-M   'P 1'
#
loop_
_entity.id
_entity.type
_entity.pdbx_description
1 polymer ?
#
loop_
_entity_poly.entity_id
_entity_poly.type
_entity_poly.pdbx_seq_one_letter_code
_entity_poly.pdbx_strand_id
1 'polypeptide(L)'
;MRLLCFTSDGGLSLTDEMFNDRDIPPYAILSHTWENEEVTLEDIVEARRKTKAGYEKILFYSCCIDRLNSAELSEAINSMFRWYQNAKCCYVYLADVSKNSLEKTTGSTGGWVSSFRKSRWFTRGWILQELIAPSSVEFFTKEREYLGDKQSLEEMPYELTGIPIKVLRNQTLRDFSVEERFSWAATRETTYEEDMAYCLLGIFNIHMPLLYGEGAKTAMKRLRSMVESARDGPTGASLQLKFSGLRQWLSAPNPSTQPQLALKGRVREVCLWVLESDKYARWKTASASILWLYGRPGSGKTVISTVILQDPDLLSVR
;
A
#
# COMPACT_ATOMS: atom_id res chain seq x y z
N MET A 1 -6.80 -9.30 4.43
CA MET A 1 -6.31 -9.55 3.05
C MET A 1 -7.31 -10.45 2.32
N ARG A 2 -7.50 -10.27 1.00
CA ARG A 2 -8.27 -11.20 0.14
C ARG A 2 -7.34 -12.02 -0.73
N LEU A 3 -7.57 -13.33 -0.80
CA LEU A 3 -6.78 -14.24 -1.62
C LEU A 3 -7.57 -14.65 -2.87
N LEU A 4 -6.85 -15.03 -3.92
CA LEU A 4 -7.42 -15.78 -5.03
C LEU A 4 -7.24 -17.27 -4.77
N CYS A 5 -8.28 -18.05 -5.02
CA CYS A 5 -8.24 -19.51 -4.99
C CYS A 5 -8.73 -20.09 -6.31
N PHE A 6 -8.26 -21.31 -6.62
CA PHE A 6 -8.82 -22.08 -7.72
C PHE A 6 -10.11 -22.75 -7.28
N THR A 7 -11.15 -22.59 -8.09
CA THR A 7 -12.41 -23.33 -7.95
C THR A 7 -12.26 -24.73 -8.52
N SER A 8 -13.14 -25.65 -8.13
CA SER A 8 -13.10 -27.06 -8.55
C SER A 8 -13.23 -27.27 -10.06
N ASP A 9 -13.72 -26.28 -10.79
CA ASP A 9 -13.82 -26.25 -12.25
C ASP A 9 -12.58 -25.67 -12.96
N GLY A 10 -11.50 -25.39 -12.21
CA GLY A 10 -10.28 -24.74 -12.73
C GLY A 10 -10.41 -23.24 -12.96
N GLY A 11 -11.54 -22.63 -12.54
CA GLY A 11 -11.70 -21.19 -12.48
C GLY A 11 -10.92 -20.55 -11.33
N LEU A 12 -10.90 -19.22 -11.31
CA LEU A 12 -10.40 -18.44 -10.17
C LEU A 12 -11.59 -17.81 -9.43
N SER A 13 -11.52 -17.70 -8.11
CA SER A 13 -12.44 -16.89 -7.32
C SER A 13 -11.70 -16.16 -6.21
N LEU A 14 -12.28 -15.08 -5.71
CA LEU A 14 -11.82 -14.49 -4.46
C LEU A 14 -12.29 -15.37 -3.31
N THR A 15 -11.53 -15.40 -2.22
CA THR A 15 -12.02 -15.94 -0.96
C THR A 15 -13.13 -15.05 -0.42
N ASP A 16 -14.25 -15.65 -0.02
CA ASP A 16 -15.41 -14.93 0.53
C ASP A 16 -15.10 -14.24 1.86
N GLU A 17 -14.06 -14.71 2.56
CA GLU A 17 -13.63 -14.17 3.85
C GLU A 17 -12.41 -13.25 3.72
N MET A 18 -12.46 -12.10 4.40
CA MET A 18 -11.27 -11.31 4.67
C MET A 18 -10.50 -11.97 5.80
N PHE A 19 -9.31 -12.49 5.48
CA PHE A 19 -8.46 -13.08 6.51
C PHE A 19 -7.84 -11.98 7.38
N ASN A 20 -7.94 -12.18 8.69
CA ASN A 20 -7.11 -11.50 9.68
C ASN A 20 -5.71 -12.14 9.71
N ASP A 21 -4.73 -11.48 10.32
CA ASP A 21 -3.33 -11.96 10.34
C ASP A 21 -3.08 -13.34 10.97
N ARG A 22 -4.02 -13.90 11.75
CA ARG A 22 -3.86 -15.16 12.48
C ARG A 22 -4.39 -16.36 11.70
N ASP A 23 -5.36 -16.14 10.82
CA ASP A 23 -6.11 -17.19 10.14
C ASP A 23 -5.84 -17.23 8.63
N ILE A 24 -4.74 -16.62 8.17
CA ILE A 24 -4.37 -16.62 6.75
C ILE A 24 -3.83 -18.02 6.38
N PRO A 25 -4.46 -18.74 5.42
CA PRO A 25 -3.92 -20.01 4.94
C PRO A 25 -2.60 -19.80 4.19
N PRO A 26 -1.75 -20.82 4.00
CA PRO A 26 -0.55 -20.69 3.16
C PRO A 26 -0.89 -20.13 1.78
N TYR A 27 -0.16 -19.11 1.34
CA TYR A 27 -0.35 -18.44 0.05
C TYR A 27 0.99 -18.12 -0.61
N ALA A 28 0.92 -17.80 -1.89
CA ALA A 28 2.05 -17.29 -2.67
C ALA A 28 1.69 -15.91 -3.23
N ILE A 29 2.70 -15.13 -3.59
CA ILE A 29 2.50 -13.82 -4.20
C ILE A 29 3.11 -13.81 -5.59
N LEU A 30 2.42 -13.18 -6.54
CA LEU A 30 2.98 -12.83 -7.84
C LEU A 30 3.46 -11.39 -7.81
N SER A 31 4.77 -11.23 -7.94
CA SER A 31 5.44 -9.99 -8.24
C SER A 31 5.60 -9.84 -9.75
N HIS A 32 5.13 -8.74 -10.32
CA HIS A 32 5.23 -8.46 -11.75
C HIS A 32 5.19 -6.96 -12.02
N THR A 33 5.60 -6.56 -13.23
CA THR A 33 5.45 -5.19 -13.71
C THR A 33 4.09 -5.01 -14.37
N TRP A 34 3.44 -3.89 -14.04
CA TRP A 34 2.13 -3.56 -14.62
C TRP A 34 2.29 -3.24 -16.11
N GLU A 35 1.48 -3.86 -16.96
CA GLU A 35 1.42 -3.64 -18.42
C GLU A 35 0.03 -3.20 -18.87
N ASN A 36 -0.11 -2.92 -20.17
CA ASN A 36 -1.39 -2.58 -20.78
C ASN A 36 -2.38 -3.75 -20.63
N GLU A 37 -3.64 -3.43 -20.34
CA GLU A 37 -4.73 -4.40 -20.15
C GLU A 37 -4.56 -5.37 -18.96
N GLU A 38 -4.09 -4.85 -17.83
CA GLU A 38 -4.14 -5.62 -16.59
C GLU A 38 -5.55 -5.82 -16.06
N VAL A 39 -5.70 -6.99 -15.45
CA VAL A 39 -6.95 -7.42 -14.82
C VAL A 39 -6.95 -6.81 -13.43
N THR A 40 -7.92 -5.94 -13.19
CA THR A 40 -8.19 -5.33 -11.89
C THR A 40 -9.00 -6.28 -11.02
N LEU A 41 -9.14 -5.94 -9.74
CA LEU A 41 -10.08 -6.63 -8.86
C LEU A 41 -11.51 -6.60 -9.40
N GLU A 42 -11.94 -5.49 -9.99
CA GLU A 42 -13.25 -5.37 -10.63
C GLU A 42 -13.41 -6.38 -11.78
N ASP A 43 -12.39 -6.56 -12.63
CA ASP A 43 -12.45 -7.54 -13.72
C ASP A 43 -12.59 -8.99 -13.22
N ILE A 44 -12.03 -9.29 -12.04
CA ILE A 44 -12.16 -10.60 -11.39
C ILE A 44 -13.58 -10.78 -10.84
N VAL A 45 -14.11 -9.77 -10.14
CA VAL A 45 -15.46 -9.79 -9.55
C VAL A 45 -16.54 -9.85 -10.63
N GLU A 46 -16.37 -9.10 -11.73
CA GLU A 46 -17.34 -9.03 -12.83
C GLU A 46 -17.17 -10.16 -13.87
N ALA A 47 -16.23 -11.10 -13.64
CA ALA A 47 -15.88 -12.18 -14.56
C ALA A 47 -15.52 -11.71 -16.00
N ARG A 48 -15.15 -10.44 -16.18
CA ARG A 48 -14.70 -9.82 -17.46
C ARG A 48 -13.25 -10.19 -17.84
N ARG A 49 -12.64 -11.04 -17.03
CA ARG A 49 -11.23 -11.48 -17.09
C ARG A 49 -10.77 -12.12 -18.40
N LYS A 50 -11.60 -12.90 -19.09
CA LYS A 50 -11.15 -13.77 -20.20
C LYS A 50 -10.66 -13.05 -21.46
N THR A 51 -10.92 -11.75 -21.60
CA THR A 51 -10.59 -10.98 -22.81
C THR A 51 -9.34 -10.11 -22.65
N LYS A 52 -8.76 -10.03 -21.45
CA LYS A 52 -7.59 -9.17 -21.18
C LYS A 52 -6.29 -9.97 -21.27
N ALA A 53 -5.28 -9.41 -21.94
CA ALA A 53 -3.96 -10.03 -22.03
C ALA A 53 -3.33 -10.30 -20.64
N GLY A 54 -3.63 -9.48 -19.64
CA GLY A 54 -3.19 -9.68 -18.25
C GLY A 54 -3.78 -10.92 -17.55
N TYR A 55 -4.84 -11.53 -18.07
CA TYR A 55 -5.49 -12.70 -17.45
C TYR A 55 -4.59 -13.94 -17.44
N GLU A 56 -3.77 -14.09 -18.48
CA GLU A 56 -2.80 -15.18 -18.56
C GLU A 56 -1.76 -15.11 -17.44
N LYS A 57 -1.49 -13.92 -16.88
CA LYS A 57 -0.58 -13.74 -15.75
C LYS A 57 -1.21 -14.19 -14.42
N ILE A 58 -2.54 -14.11 -14.30
CA ILE A 58 -3.28 -14.29 -13.03
C ILE A 58 -3.75 -15.73 -12.82
N LEU A 59 -3.67 -16.57 -13.85
CA LEU A 59 -3.83 -18.03 -13.76
C LEU A 59 -2.83 -18.72 -12.82
N PHE A 60 -2.06 -17.96 -12.04
CA PHE A 60 -1.04 -18.45 -11.17
C PHE A 60 -1.20 -17.98 -9.71
N TYR A 61 -1.45 -16.70 -9.31
CA TYR A 61 -1.36 -16.34 -7.86
C TYR A 61 -2.16 -15.12 -7.33
N SER A 62 -2.02 -14.88 -6.01
CA SER A 62 -3.09 -14.55 -5.05
C SER A 62 -2.84 -13.34 -4.12
N CYS A 63 -3.08 -12.12 -4.57
CA CYS A 63 -3.53 -11.04 -3.69
C CYS A 63 -4.17 -9.91 -4.50
N CYS A 64 -5.40 -9.54 -4.19
CA CYS A 64 -6.07 -8.43 -4.85
C CYS A 64 -6.29 -7.30 -3.84
N ILE A 65 -5.73 -6.14 -4.15
CA ILE A 65 -5.95 -4.91 -3.38
C ILE A 65 -6.96 -4.08 -4.15
N ASP A 66 -8.04 -3.66 -3.49
CA ASP A 66 -8.90 -2.63 -4.05
C ASP A 66 -8.20 -1.27 -3.96
N ARG A 67 -7.75 -0.77 -5.12
CA ARG A 67 -7.10 0.55 -5.22
C ARG A 67 -8.09 1.72 -5.13
N LEU A 68 -9.40 1.47 -5.31
CA LEU A 68 -10.43 2.51 -5.27
C LEU A 68 -10.89 2.80 -3.84
N ASN A 69 -10.67 1.86 -2.92
CA ASN A 69 -10.91 2.05 -1.51
C ASN A 69 -9.65 2.56 -0.80
N SER A 70 -9.59 3.86 -0.49
CA SER A 70 -8.43 4.49 0.13
C SER A 70 -8.07 3.93 1.52
N ALA A 71 -9.05 3.44 2.28
CA ALA A 71 -8.81 2.81 3.57
C ALA A 71 -8.15 1.43 3.39
N GLU A 72 -8.66 0.63 2.46
CA GLU A 72 -8.08 -0.67 2.12
C GLU A 72 -6.67 -0.51 1.51
N LEU A 73 -6.47 0.46 0.63
CA LEU A 73 -5.17 0.77 0.04
C LEU A 73 -4.15 1.16 1.11
N SER A 74 -4.54 2.02 2.06
CA SER A 74 -3.67 2.42 3.17
C SER A 74 -3.31 1.25 4.07
N GLU A 75 -4.28 0.42 4.43
CA GLU A 75 -4.03 -0.78 5.23
C GLU A 75 -3.13 -1.77 4.49
N ALA A 76 -3.36 -1.95 3.19
CA ALA A 76 -2.62 -2.86 2.35
C ALA A 76 -1.15 -2.46 2.22
N ILE A 77 -0.86 -1.19 1.91
CA ILE A 77 0.52 -0.70 1.77
C ILE A 77 1.27 -0.79 3.11
N ASN A 78 0.63 -0.45 4.23
CA ASN A 78 1.24 -0.57 5.55
C ASN A 78 1.44 -2.04 5.98
N SER A 79 0.67 -2.97 5.41
CA SER A 79 0.78 -4.41 5.69
C SER A 79 1.62 -5.17 4.66
N MET A 80 2.00 -4.54 3.56
CA MET A 80 2.51 -5.21 2.37
C MET A 80 3.77 -6.02 2.66
N PHE A 81 4.74 -5.44 3.36
CA PHE A 81 5.97 -6.14 3.73
C PHE A 81 5.69 -7.41 4.53
N ARG A 82 4.74 -7.35 5.48
CA ARG A 82 4.36 -8.51 6.28
C ARG A 82 3.68 -9.58 5.42
N TRP A 83 2.87 -9.17 4.44
CA TRP A 83 2.27 -10.11 3.51
C TRP A 83 3.33 -10.81 2.64
N TYR A 84 4.34 -10.08 2.15
CA TYR A 84 5.47 -10.70 1.45
C TYR A 84 6.31 -11.60 2.36
N GLN A 85 6.54 -11.18 3.61
CA GLN A 85 7.29 -11.96 4.60
C GLN A 85 6.62 -13.30 4.96
N ASN A 86 5.28 -13.31 5.05
CA ASN A 86 4.51 -14.49 5.43
C ASN A 86 4.13 -15.40 4.26
N ALA A 87 4.34 -14.95 3.01
CA ALA A 87 4.11 -15.77 1.83
C ALA A 87 5.05 -16.98 1.80
N LYS A 88 4.57 -18.12 1.33
CA LYS A 88 5.40 -19.32 1.13
C LYS A 88 6.42 -19.14 0.02
N CYS A 89 6.03 -18.43 -1.03
CA CYS A 89 6.91 -18.07 -2.14
C CYS A 89 6.44 -16.75 -2.77
N CYS A 90 7.40 -15.96 -3.24
CA CYS A 90 7.17 -14.83 -4.12
C CYS A 90 7.65 -15.21 -5.53
N TYR A 91 6.71 -15.37 -6.45
CA TYR A 91 6.99 -15.62 -7.86
C TYR A 91 7.18 -14.30 -8.57
N VAL A 92 8.34 -14.09 -9.21
CA VAL A 92 8.64 -12.89 -9.99
C VAL A 92 8.50 -13.24 -11.46
N TYR A 93 7.48 -12.68 -12.10
CA TYR A 93 7.26 -12.81 -13.54
C TYR A 93 7.86 -11.61 -14.28
N LEU A 94 8.86 -11.87 -15.10
CA LEU A 94 9.61 -10.86 -15.85
C LEU A 94 9.15 -10.83 -17.31
N ALA A 95 8.18 -9.97 -17.60
CA ALA A 95 7.58 -9.85 -18.93
C ALA A 95 8.56 -9.40 -20.04
N ASP A 96 9.68 -8.76 -19.66
CA ASP A 96 10.73 -8.25 -20.53
C ASP A 96 11.97 -9.16 -20.62
N VAL A 97 11.92 -10.37 -20.06
CA VAL A 97 13.02 -11.34 -20.05
C VAL A 97 12.63 -12.59 -20.83
N SER A 98 13.52 -13.09 -21.69
CA SER A 98 13.31 -14.28 -22.52
C SER A 98 14.59 -15.09 -22.67
N LYS A 99 14.50 -16.43 -22.61
CA LYS A 99 15.64 -17.32 -22.89
C LYS A 99 16.04 -17.36 -24.36
N ASN A 100 15.12 -17.01 -25.25
CA ASN A 100 15.32 -17.04 -26.70
C ASN A 100 15.98 -15.77 -27.24
N SER A 101 16.52 -14.90 -26.38
CA SER A 101 17.23 -13.69 -26.81
C SER A 101 18.45 -14.07 -27.66
N LEU A 102 18.52 -13.51 -28.87
CA LEU A 102 19.55 -13.78 -29.86
C LEU A 102 20.92 -13.13 -29.54
N GLU A 103 21.03 -12.47 -28.39
CA GLU A 103 22.28 -11.82 -27.96
C GLU A 103 23.33 -12.90 -27.60
N LYS A 104 24.26 -13.14 -28.54
CA LYS A 104 25.45 -13.97 -28.34
C LYS A 104 26.32 -13.38 -27.24
N THR A 105 26.14 -13.83 -26.00
CA THR A 105 27.06 -13.48 -24.93
C THR A 105 28.23 -14.46 -24.97
N THR A 106 29.45 -13.93 -25.10
CA THR A 106 30.70 -14.70 -25.02
C THR A 106 30.95 -15.12 -23.56
N GLY A 107 30.34 -16.21 -23.13
CA GLY A 107 30.47 -16.76 -21.77
C GLY A 107 29.34 -17.75 -21.48
N SER A 108 29.55 -18.71 -20.59
CA SER A 108 28.65 -19.86 -20.34
C SER A 108 27.31 -19.53 -19.67
N THR A 109 26.87 -18.27 -19.71
CA THR A 109 25.61 -17.78 -19.14
C THR A 109 24.56 -17.66 -20.24
N GLY A 110 23.39 -18.29 -20.04
CA GLY A 110 22.31 -18.36 -21.03
C GLY A 110 21.85 -16.99 -21.55
N GLY A 111 21.35 -16.93 -22.78
CA GLY A 111 21.00 -15.69 -23.51
C GLY A 111 20.02 -14.74 -22.80
N TRP A 112 19.34 -15.19 -21.73
CA TRP A 112 18.45 -14.38 -20.92
C TRP A 112 19.16 -13.38 -20.00
N VAL A 113 20.43 -13.58 -19.63
CA VAL A 113 21.12 -12.77 -18.60
C VAL A 113 21.16 -11.29 -18.95
N SER A 114 21.39 -10.95 -20.22
CA SER A 114 21.37 -9.56 -20.69
C SER A 114 19.99 -8.93 -20.51
N SER A 115 18.91 -9.62 -20.91
CA SER A 115 17.55 -9.12 -20.72
C SER A 115 17.16 -9.02 -19.24
N PHE A 116 17.64 -9.94 -18.40
CA PHE A 116 17.42 -9.91 -16.96
C PHE A 116 18.04 -8.67 -16.31
N ARG A 117 19.29 -8.35 -16.67
CA ARG A 117 19.98 -7.14 -16.20
C ARG A 117 19.28 -5.84 -16.63
N LYS A 118 18.55 -5.87 -17.75
CA LYS A 118 17.80 -4.73 -18.29
C LYS A 118 16.33 -4.70 -17.83
N SER A 119 15.90 -5.68 -17.03
CA SER A 119 14.49 -5.79 -16.67
C SER A 119 14.03 -4.58 -15.84
N ARG A 120 12.90 -4.00 -16.25
CA ARG A 120 12.25 -2.88 -15.55
C ARG A 120 11.82 -3.25 -14.14
N TRP A 121 11.71 -4.55 -13.82
CA TRP A 121 11.37 -4.99 -12.48
C TRP A 121 12.37 -4.46 -11.44
N PHE A 122 13.67 -4.44 -11.77
CA PHE A 122 14.74 -3.98 -10.88
C PHE A 122 14.74 -2.48 -10.60
N THR A 123 14.10 -1.66 -11.44
CA THR A 123 14.08 -0.21 -11.26
C THR A 123 12.91 0.28 -10.41
N ARG A 124 11.89 -0.53 -10.15
CA ARG A 124 10.69 -0.08 -9.42
C ARG A 124 10.96 0.12 -7.93
N GLY A 125 10.33 1.10 -7.28
CA GLY A 125 10.45 1.29 -5.83
C GLY A 125 9.93 0.09 -5.02
N TRP A 126 8.81 -0.49 -5.44
CA TRP A 126 8.14 -1.55 -4.69
C TRP A 126 8.93 -2.86 -4.62
N ILE A 127 9.86 -3.12 -5.55
CA ILE A 127 10.77 -4.27 -5.53
C ILE A 127 11.44 -4.49 -4.17
N LEU A 128 11.70 -3.40 -3.45
CA LEU A 128 12.34 -3.46 -2.15
C LEU A 128 11.61 -4.41 -1.21
N GLN A 129 10.29 -4.29 -1.12
CA GLN A 129 9.50 -5.19 -0.27
C GLN A 129 9.33 -6.56 -0.93
N GLU A 130 9.17 -6.59 -2.25
CA GLU A 130 8.90 -7.81 -3.02
C GLU A 130 10.10 -8.78 -3.06
N LEU A 131 11.33 -8.26 -2.96
CA LEU A 131 12.59 -9.01 -2.96
C LEU A 131 13.13 -9.29 -1.54
N ILE A 132 13.05 -8.29 -0.66
CA ILE A 132 13.66 -8.37 0.69
C ILE A 132 12.79 -9.16 1.66
N ALA A 133 11.47 -8.93 1.66
CA ALA A 133 10.60 -9.47 2.70
C ALA A 133 10.40 -11.00 2.62
N PRO A 134 10.15 -11.62 1.44
CA PRO A 134 9.92 -13.06 1.36
C PRO A 134 11.17 -13.88 1.64
N SER A 135 11.00 -15.02 2.31
CA SER A 135 12.09 -15.97 2.50
C SER A 135 12.52 -16.67 1.21
N SER A 136 11.58 -16.85 0.27
CA SER A 136 11.79 -17.47 -1.05
C SER A 136 11.28 -16.54 -2.15
N VAL A 137 12.11 -16.34 -3.18
CA VAL A 137 11.75 -15.59 -4.39
C VAL A 137 12.25 -16.36 -5.60
N GLU A 138 11.38 -16.65 -6.56
CA GLU A 138 11.66 -17.44 -7.75
C GLU A 138 11.40 -16.63 -9.02
N PHE A 139 12.35 -16.61 -9.95
CA PHE A 139 12.29 -15.79 -11.16
C PHE A 139 11.87 -16.58 -12.39
N PHE A 140 10.93 -16.03 -13.15
CA PHE A 140 10.37 -16.63 -14.36
C PHE A 140 10.40 -15.66 -15.54
N THR A 141 10.67 -16.18 -16.74
CA THR A 141 10.59 -15.40 -17.99
C THR A 141 9.15 -15.12 -18.40
N LYS A 142 8.98 -14.32 -19.47
CA LYS A 142 7.69 -14.15 -20.14
C LYS A 142 7.11 -15.45 -20.68
N GLU A 143 7.96 -16.42 -21.05
CA GLU A 143 7.56 -17.77 -21.46
C GLU A 143 7.28 -18.71 -20.27
N ARG A 144 7.31 -18.18 -19.03
CA ARG A 144 7.12 -18.93 -17.77
C ARG A 144 8.21 -19.98 -17.53
N GLU A 145 9.39 -19.76 -18.07
CA GLU A 145 10.53 -20.63 -17.81
C GLU A 145 11.25 -20.19 -16.54
N TYR A 146 11.54 -21.17 -15.67
CA TYR A 146 12.32 -20.93 -14.45
C TYR A 146 13.75 -20.49 -14.78
N LEU A 147 14.21 -19.42 -14.12
CA LEU A 147 15.55 -18.86 -14.26
C LEU A 147 16.46 -19.20 -13.07
N GLY A 148 15.87 -19.32 -11.88
CA GLY A 148 16.59 -19.46 -10.62
C GLY A 148 15.84 -18.77 -9.48
N ASP A 149 16.37 -18.91 -8.28
CA ASP A 149 15.86 -18.27 -7.07
C ASP A 149 16.79 -17.13 -6.61
N LYS A 150 16.33 -16.38 -5.60
CA LYS A 150 17.07 -15.25 -5.01
C LYS A 150 18.45 -15.63 -4.48
N GLN A 151 18.67 -16.88 -4.04
CA GLN A 151 19.98 -17.34 -3.59
C GLN A 151 20.85 -17.76 -4.78
N SER A 152 20.31 -18.55 -5.72
CA SER A 152 21.07 -19.03 -6.88
C SER A 152 21.51 -17.89 -7.81
N LEU A 153 20.76 -16.78 -7.82
CA LEU A 153 21.03 -15.62 -8.67
C LEU A 153 21.62 -14.42 -7.91
N GLU A 154 21.87 -14.51 -6.60
CA GLU A 154 22.10 -13.38 -5.67
C GLU A 154 23.10 -12.29 -6.14
N GLU A 155 24.11 -12.66 -6.92
CA GLU A 155 25.08 -11.71 -7.49
C GLU A 155 24.39 -10.69 -8.42
N MET A 156 23.45 -11.13 -9.26
CA MET A 156 22.76 -10.24 -10.21
C MET A 156 21.82 -9.26 -9.50
N PRO A 157 20.89 -9.66 -8.60
CA PRO A 157 20.13 -8.71 -7.82
C PRO A 157 21.05 -7.81 -6.99
N TYR A 158 22.15 -8.29 -6.39
CA TYR A 158 23.10 -7.42 -5.69
C TYR A 158 23.65 -6.31 -6.61
N GLU A 159 24.18 -6.67 -7.79
CA GLU A 159 24.71 -5.71 -8.77
C GLU A 159 23.67 -4.69 -9.23
N LEU A 160 22.43 -5.13 -9.48
CA LEU A 160 21.36 -4.29 -10.01
C LEU A 160 20.72 -3.39 -8.96
N THR A 161 20.71 -3.82 -7.69
CA THR A 161 19.92 -3.19 -6.64
C THR A 161 20.75 -2.50 -5.55
N GLY A 162 22.01 -2.90 -5.38
CA GLY A 162 22.84 -2.51 -4.24
C GLY A 162 22.38 -3.10 -2.91
N ILE A 163 21.39 -4.00 -2.89
CA ILE A 163 20.93 -4.69 -1.67
C ILE A 163 21.94 -5.77 -1.32
N PRO A 164 22.59 -5.74 -0.13
CA PRO A 164 23.63 -6.68 0.22
C PRO A 164 23.18 -8.14 0.10
N ILE A 165 24.07 -9.02 -0.37
CA ILE A 165 23.79 -10.47 -0.51
C ILE A 165 23.28 -11.06 0.81
N LYS A 166 23.79 -10.59 1.96
CA LYS A 166 23.31 -11.08 3.26
C LYS A 166 21.83 -10.77 3.50
N VAL A 167 21.32 -9.63 3.03
CA VAL A 167 19.88 -9.30 3.04
C VAL A 167 19.12 -10.23 2.10
N LEU A 168 19.66 -10.50 0.90
CA LEU A 168 19.06 -11.44 -0.05
C LEU A 168 18.96 -12.87 0.53
N ARG A 169 19.92 -13.25 1.38
CA ARG A 169 19.92 -14.49 2.17
C ARG A 169 19.12 -14.40 3.48
N ASN A 170 18.22 -13.43 3.61
CA ASN A 170 17.28 -13.26 4.73
C ASN A 170 17.93 -12.90 6.08
N GLN A 171 19.10 -12.24 6.08
CA GLN A 171 19.62 -11.64 7.32
C GLN A 171 18.66 -10.56 7.85
N THR A 172 18.59 -10.43 9.18
CA THR A 172 17.76 -9.41 9.82
C THR A 172 18.17 -8.00 9.40
N LEU A 173 17.18 -7.17 9.02
CA LEU A 173 17.41 -5.80 8.57
C LEU A 173 17.93 -4.87 9.68
N ARG A 174 17.84 -5.30 10.94
CA ARG A 174 18.35 -4.55 12.10
C ARG A 174 19.88 -4.49 12.15
N ASP A 175 20.56 -5.41 11.48
CA ASP A 175 22.03 -5.45 11.41
C ASP A 175 22.61 -4.39 10.47
N PHE A 176 21.75 -3.70 9.71
CA PHE A 176 22.12 -2.69 8.72
C PHE A 176 21.77 -1.28 9.23
N SER A 177 22.63 -0.32 8.91
CA SER A 177 22.42 1.07 9.30
C SER A 177 21.14 1.65 8.66
N VAL A 178 20.60 2.72 9.23
CA VAL A 178 19.41 3.37 8.62
C VAL A 178 19.79 4.01 7.29
N GLU A 179 20.99 4.55 7.21
CA GLU A 179 21.55 5.22 6.05
C GLU A 179 21.71 4.23 4.90
N GLU A 180 22.19 3.02 5.19
CA GLU A 180 22.27 1.91 4.24
C GLU A 180 20.88 1.43 3.79
N ARG A 181 19.93 1.27 4.72
CA ARG A 181 18.56 0.88 4.35
C ARG A 181 17.87 1.92 3.46
N PHE A 182 18.12 3.22 3.69
CA PHE A 182 17.64 4.27 2.82
C PHE A 182 18.31 4.25 1.44
N SER A 183 19.58 3.86 1.35
CA SER A 183 20.31 3.86 0.08
C SER A 183 19.78 2.82 -0.92
N TRP A 184 19.10 1.77 -0.45
CA TRP A 184 18.50 0.75 -1.33
C TRP A 184 17.44 1.30 -2.29
N ALA A 185 16.81 2.43 -1.94
CA ALA A 185 15.83 3.11 -2.78
C ALA A 185 16.45 4.11 -3.78
N ALA A 186 17.76 4.40 -3.71
CA ALA A 186 18.37 5.54 -4.39
C ALA A 186 18.27 5.50 -5.93
N THR A 187 18.27 4.31 -6.53
CA THR A 187 18.22 4.10 -7.99
C THR A 187 16.81 3.76 -8.49
N ARG A 188 15.80 3.88 -7.64
CA ARG A 188 14.45 3.41 -7.96
C ARG A 188 13.56 4.50 -8.53
N GLU A 189 12.55 4.03 -9.22
CA GLU A 189 11.52 4.82 -9.88
C GLU A 189 10.15 4.40 -9.37
N THR A 190 9.27 5.37 -9.18
CA THR A 190 7.90 5.14 -8.73
C THR A 190 6.92 5.93 -9.58
N THR A 191 5.72 5.39 -9.76
CA THR A 191 4.65 6.05 -10.52
C THR A 191 4.10 7.26 -9.76
N TYR A 192 3.79 7.09 -8.48
CA TYR A 192 3.51 8.18 -7.57
C TYR A 192 4.81 8.57 -6.87
N GLU A 193 5.09 9.87 -6.78
CA GLU A 193 6.35 10.34 -6.24
C GLU A 193 6.51 10.01 -4.74
N GLU A 194 5.39 9.96 -3.99
CA GLU A 194 5.36 9.61 -2.57
C GLU A 194 5.69 8.13 -2.31
N ASP A 195 5.48 7.26 -3.29
CA ASP A 195 5.80 5.84 -3.16
C ASP A 195 7.31 5.62 -2.95
N MET A 196 8.16 6.60 -3.27
CA MET A 196 9.59 6.57 -2.93
C MET A 196 9.82 6.49 -1.42
N ALA A 197 8.92 7.05 -0.61
CA ALA A 197 8.90 6.86 0.84
C ALA A 197 8.10 5.61 1.22
N TYR A 198 6.94 5.38 0.59
CA TYR A 198 6.05 4.29 1.01
C TYR A 198 6.61 2.89 0.74
N CYS A 199 7.47 2.73 -0.27
CA CYS A 199 8.15 1.47 -0.53
C CYS A 199 9.13 1.06 0.60
N LEU A 200 9.53 2.00 1.47
CA LEU A 200 10.46 1.77 2.59
C LEU A 200 9.77 1.47 3.92
N LEU A 201 8.44 1.59 4.03
CA LEU A 201 7.71 1.43 5.30
C LEU A 201 8.02 0.10 5.99
N GLY A 202 7.96 -0.99 5.23
CA GLY A 202 8.27 -2.33 5.72
C GLY A 202 9.71 -2.52 6.17
N ILE A 203 10.67 -1.94 5.43
CA ILE A 203 12.10 -2.02 5.72
C ILE A 203 12.42 -1.37 7.08
N PHE A 204 11.73 -0.29 7.41
CA PHE A 204 11.87 0.39 8.70
C PHE A 204 10.84 -0.04 9.75
N ASN A 205 9.89 -0.91 9.39
CA ASN A 205 8.76 -1.29 10.23
C ASN A 205 8.00 -0.05 10.77
N ILE A 206 7.71 0.89 9.88
CA ILE A 206 6.97 2.13 10.15
C ILE A 206 5.56 2.00 9.59
N HIS A 207 4.59 2.47 10.37
CA HIS A 207 3.22 2.68 9.91
C HIS A 207 2.96 4.18 9.79
N MET A 208 2.50 4.65 8.63
CA MET A 208 2.14 6.05 8.44
C MET A 208 0.97 6.25 7.47
N PRO A 209 0.18 7.32 7.63
CA PRO A 209 -0.88 7.67 6.68
C PRO A 209 -0.32 7.95 5.27
N LEU A 210 -0.97 7.38 4.25
CA LEU A 210 -0.65 7.67 2.86
C LEU A 210 -1.37 8.93 2.40
N LEU A 211 -0.61 9.99 2.11
CA LEU A 211 -1.13 11.26 1.62
C LEU A 211 -0.61 11.50 0.19
N TYR A 212 -1.27 10.91 -0.80
CA TYR A 212 -0.97 11.20 -2.20
C TYR A 212 -1.30 12.66 -2.53
N GLY A 213 -0.36 13.36 -3.17
CA GLY A 213 -0.38 14.80 -3.41
C GLY A 213 0.44 15.63 -2.41
N GLU A 214 1.05 15.02 -1.39
CA GLU A 214 1.96 15.74 -0.46
C GLU A 214 3.37 15.95 -1.05
N GLY A 215 3.71 15.18 -2.09
CA GLY A 215 4.99 15.20 -2.78
C GLY A 215 6.09 14.37 -2.11
N ALA A 216 7.03 13.87 -2.91
CA ALA A 216 8.06 12.91 -2.47
C ALA A 216 8.89 13.43 -1.29
N LYS A 217 9.28 14.71 -1.32
CA LYS A 217 10.11 15.34 -0.28
C LYS A 217 9.39 15.37 1.07
N THR A 218 8.09 15.66 1.07
CA THR A 218 7.28 15.73 2.28
C THR A 218 7.05 14.34 2.87
N ALA A 219 6.66 13.37 2.03
CA ALA A 219 6.50 11.98 2.44
C ALA A 219 7.80 11.40 3.03
N MET A 220 8.94 11.66 2.36
CA MET A 220 10.26 11.21 2.82
C MET A 220 10.68 11.89 4.13
N LYS A 221 10.38 13.18 4.33
CA LYS A 221 10.64 13.89 5.58
C LYS A 221 9.86 13.26 6.74
N ARG A 222 8.59 12.94 6.53
CA ARG A 222 7.75 12.26 7.53
C ARG A 222 8.31 10.89 7.89
N LEU A 223 8.68 10.10 6.88
CA LEU A 223 9.30 8.79 7.10
C LEU A 223 10.57 8.91 7.95
N ARG A 224 11.51 9.81 7.59
CA ARG A 224 12.76 10.02 8.35
C ARG A 224 12.48 10.39 9.81
N SER A 225 11.58 11.32 10.05
CA SER A 225 11.19 11.73 11.41
C SER A 225 10.61 10.58 12.25
N MET A 226 9.81 9.70 11.63
CA MET A 226 9.27 8.51 12.29
C MET A 226 10.36 7.46 12.57
N VAL A 227 11.31 7.28 11.66
CA VAL A 227 12.46 6.36 11.85
C VAL A 227 13.36 6.86 12.99
N GLU A 228 13.64 8.15 13.05
CA GLU A 228 14.39 8.78 14.15
C GLU A 228 13.66 8.58 15.49
N SER A 229 12.37 8.90 15.54
CA SER A 229 11.55 8.75 16.76
C SER A 229 11.45 7.29 17.23
N ALA A 230 11.52 6.32 16.32
CA ALA A 230 11.49 4.90 16.65
C ALA A 230 12.84 4.38 17.19
N ARG A 231 13.96 5.05 16.89
CA ARG A 231 15.31 4.71 17.39
C ARG A 231 15.49 5.10 18.86
N ASP A 232 14.88 6.21 19.29
CA ASP A 232 15.08 6.79 20.62
C ASP A 232 14.35 6.06 21.77
N GLY A 233 13.76 4.87 21.51
CA GLY A 233 12.95 4.15 22.48
C GLY A 233 11.66 4.90 22.84
N PRO A 234 10.80 4.38 23.73
CA PRO A 234 9.56 5.04 24.11
C PRO A 234 9.85 6.23 25.02
N THR A 235 10.25 7.37 24.45
CA THR A 235 10.02 8.67 25.08
C THR A 235 8.53 8.98 25.06
N GLY A 236 8.01 9.83 25.95
CA GLY A 236 6.58 10.19 26.00
C GLY A 236 5.97 10.66 24.66
N ALA A 237 6.82 11.01 23.69
CA ALA A 237 6.47 11.28 22.29
C ALA A 237 5.98 10.03 21.50
N SER A 238 6.45 8.82 21.82
CA SER A 238 6.03 7.56 21.17
C SER A 238 4.56 7.22 21.44
N LEU A 239 4.08 7.52 22.66
CA LEU A 239 2.66 7.48 22.99
C LEU A 239 1.90 8.57 22.22
N GLN A 240 2.43 9.80 22.15
CA GLN A 240 1.80 10.87 21.37
C GLN A 240 1.73 10.58 19.86
N LEU A 241 2.69 9.86 19.26
CA LEU A 241 2.68 9.47 17.84
C LEU A 241 1.69 8.34 17.54
N LYS A 242 1.58 7.34 18.43
CA LYS A 242 0.50 6.34 18.34
C LYS A 242 -0.87 6.99 18.48
N PHE A 243 -1.00 7.97 19.40
CA PHE A 243 -2.22 8.73 19.59
C PHE A 243 -2.45 9.80 18.51
N SER A 244 -1.44 10.33 17.83
CA SER A 244 -1.60 11.33 16.76
C SER A 244 -2.06 10.67 15.48
N GLY A 245 -1.54 9.50 15.13
CA GLY A 245 -2.07 8.68 14.02
C GLY A 245 -3.52 8.28 14.27
N LEU A 246 -3.84 7.84 15.49
CA LEU A 246 -5.21 7.53 15.90
C LEU A 246 -6.10 8.79 15.91
N ARG A 247 -5.63 9.93 16.42
CA ARG A 247 -6.37 11.20 16.41
C ARG A 247 -6.56 11.74 15.00
N GLN A 248 -5.60 11.60 14.11
CA GLN A 248 -5.71 12.03 12.71
C GLN A 248 -6.65 11.12 11.93
N TRP A 249 -6.67 9.82 12.23
CA TRP A 249 -7.62 8.86 11.68
C TRP A 249 -9.05 9.07 12.23
N LEU A 250 -9.18 9.38 13.52
CA LEU A 250 -10.45 9.74 14.17
C LEU A 250 -10.90 11.18 13.85
N SER A 251 -10.00 12.02 13.34
CA SER A 251 -10.33 13.40 12.96
C SER A 251 -11.26 13.38 11.76
N ALA A 252 -12.36 14.13 11.85
CA ALA A 252 -13.20 14.37 10.69
C ALA A 252 -12.37 14.98 9.54
N PRO A 253 -12.63 14.61 8.27
CA PRO A 253 -12.02 15.25 7.11
C PRO A 253 -12.18 16.77 7.22
N ASN A 254 -11.12 17.52 6.94
CA ASN A 254 -11.15 18.98 7.05
C ASN A 254 -12.22 19.54 6.07
N PRO A 255 -13.33 20.11 6.56
CA PRO A 255 -14.42 20.56 5.69
C PRO A 255 -14.05 21.76 4.83
N SER A 256 -12.91 22.43 5.08
CA SER A 256 -12.43 23.53 4.24
C SER A 256 -11.79 23.09 2.92
N THR A 257 -11.51 21.79 2.73
CA THR A 257 -10.99 21.25 1.46
C THR A 257 -12.06 20.62 0.56
N GLN A 258 -13.30 20.48 1.04
CA GLN A 258 -14.44 20.17 0.18
C GLN A 258 -14.92 21.45 -0.52
N PRO A 259 -15.41 21.36 -1.77
CA PRO A 259 -16.03 22.50 -2.44
C PRO A 259 -17.09 23.06 -1.49
N GLN A 260 -16.99 24.34 -1.14
CA GLN A 260 -17.99 25.02 -0.34
C GLN A 260 -19.33 24.85 -1.07
N LEU A 261 -20.12 23.85 -0.66
CA LEU A 261 -21.52 23.76 -1.01
C LEU A 261 -22.13 25.01 -0.41
N ALA A 262 -22.27 26.05 -1.23
CA ALA A 262 -22.97 27.27 -0.88
C ALA A 262 -24.35 26.84 -0.37
N LEU A 263 -24.49 26.80 0.95
CA LEU A 263 -25.70 26.36 1.61
C LEU A 263 -26.76 27.43 1.31
N LYS A 264 -27.61 27.17 0.31
CA LYS A 264 -28.80 27.98 0.08
C LYS A 264 -29.65 27.93 1.35
N GLY A 265 -30.25 29.06 1.75
CA GLY A 265 -30.95 29.24 3.04
C GLY A 265 -31.93 28.12 3.44
N ARG A 266 -32.54 27.44 2.45
CA ARG A 266 -33.42 26.26 2.67
C ARG A 266 -32.75 25.09 3.39
N VAL A 267 -31.44 24.88 3.25
CA VAL A 267 -30.75 23.76 3.91
C VAL A 267 -30.58 24.01 5.41
N ARG A 268 -30.39 25.28 5.82
CA ARG A 268 -30.29 25.65 7.24
C ARG A 268 -31.62 25.44 7.95
N GLU A 269 -32.74 25.84 7.32
CA GLU A 269 -34.09 25.62 7.85
C GLU A 269 -34.38 24.13 8.12
N VAL A 270 -33.99 23.25 7.18
CA VAL A 270 -34.19 21.80 7.32
C VAL A 270 -33.29 21.19 8.42
N CYS A 271 -32.18 21.84 8.78
CA CYS A 271 -31.26 21.37 9.81
C CYS A 271 -31.47 22.01 11.20
N LEU A 272 -32.46 22.91 11.36
CA LEU A 272 -32.74 23.60 12.63
C LEU A 272 -32.98 22.63 13.79
N TRP A 273 -33.65 21.50 13.52
CA TRP A 273 -33.92 20.49 14.54
C TRP A 273 -32.65 19.95 15.23
N VAL A 274 -31.49 20.00 14.57
CA VAL A 274 -30.21 19.62 15.18
C VAL A 274 -29.70 20.73 16.09
N LEU A 275 -29.74 21.99 15.62
CA LEU A 275 -29.27 23.16 16.35
C LEU A 275 -30.16 23.48 17.57
N GLU A 276 -31.45 23.16 17.50
CA GLU A 276 -32.42 23.34 18.59
C GLU A 276 -32.46 22.13 19.54
N SER A 277 -31.69 21.07 19.27
CA SER A 277 -31.72 19.87 20.10
C SER A 277 -31.02 20.07 21.44
N ASP A 278 -31.59 19.50 22.50
CA ASP A 278 -30.96 19.46 23.84
C ASP A 278 -29.57 18.82 23.81
N LYS A 279 -29.37 17.84 22.91
CA LYS A 279 -28.07 17.17 22.72
C LYS A 279 -27.01 18.14 22.19
N TYR A 280 -27.38 19.00 21.25
CA TYR A 280 -26.50 20.03 20.71
C TYR A 280 -26.20 21.12 21.75
N ALA A 281 -27.22 21.61 22.47
CA ALA A 281 -27.05 22.61 23.52
C ALA A 281 -26.09 22.14 24.64
N ARG A 282 -26.22 20.87 25.07
CA ARG A 282 -25.30 20.26 26.04
C ARG A 282 -23.90 20.06 25.49
N TRP A 283 -23.78 19.61 24.24
CA TRP A 283 -22.47 19.44 23.60
C TRP A 283 -21.73 20.77 23.51
N LYS A 284 -22.39 21.83 23.05
CA LYS A 284 -21.83 23.17 22.88
C LYS A 284 -21.27 23.78 24.18
N THR A 285 -21.87 23.45 25.32
CA THR A 285 -21.52 24.04 26.63
C THR A 285 -20.59 23.17 27.48
N ALA A 286 -20.45 21.88 27.15
CA ALA A 286 -19.59 20.95 27.89
C ALA A 286 -18.13 21.01 27.41
N SER A 287 -17.19 21.10 28.36
CA SER A 287 -15.76 21.03 28.08
C SER A 287 -15.36 19.62 27.59
N ALA A 288 -14.62 19.56 26.47
CA ALA A 288 -14.12 18.33 25.86
C ALA A 288 -15.20 17.27 25.47
N SER A 289 -16.32 17.73 24.91
CA SER A 289 -17.45 16.87 24.52
C SER A 289 -17.40 16.45 23.02
N ILE A 290 -17.99 15.29 22.70
CA ILE A 290 -18.11 14.75 21.33
C ILE A 290 -19.58 14.65 20.94
N LEU A 291 -19.94 15.20 19.77
CA LEU A 291 -21.27 15.05 19.16
C LEU A 291 -21.19 14.03 18.02
N TRP A 292 -21.87 12.90 18.17
CA TRP A 292 -21.86 11.82 17.19
C TRP A 292 -23.08 11.90 16.25
N LEU A 293 -22.84 12.18 14.97
CA LEU A 293 -23.86 12.16 13.92
C LEU A 293 -23.82 10.82 13.17
N TYR A 294 -24.87 10.01 13.29
CA TYR A 294 -24.98 8.70 12.63
C TYR A 294 -26.23 8.59 11.75
N GLY A 295 -26.15 7.76 10.71
CA GLY A 295 -27.21 7.58 9.73
C GLY A 295 -26.71 6.85 8.48
N ARG A 296 -27.61 6.41 7.61
CA ARG A 296 -27.27 5.68 6.37
C ARG A 296 -26.37 6.51 5.44
N PRO A 297 -25.55 5.89 4.57
CA PRO A 297 -24.83 6.62 3.52
C PRO A 297 -25.80 7.51 2.70
N GLY A 298 -25.36 8.73 2.34
CA GLY A 298 -26.20 9.69 1.63
C GLY A 298 -27.25 10.44 2.48
N SER A 299 -27.37 10.17 3.79
CA SER A 299 -28.38 10.80 4.67
C SER A 299 -28.10 12.27 5.04
N GLY A 300 -27.20 12.96 4.35
CA GLY A 300 -26.91 14.38 4.60
C GLY A 300 -26.04 14.69 5.83
N LYS A 301 -25.36 13.72 6.45
CA LYS A 301 -24.49 13.94 7.63
C LYS A 301 -23.44 15.04 7.41
N THR A 302 -22.76 15.03 6.26
CA THR A 302 -21.76 16.04 5.89
C THR A 302 -22.38 17.44 5.75
N VAL A 303 -23.61 17.53 5.25
CA VAL A 303 -24.35 18.80 5.12
C VAL A 303 -24.70 19.34 6.51
N ILE A 304 -25.15 18.48 7.42
CA ILE A 304 -25.45 18.84 8.82
C ILE A 304 -24.19 19.31 9.55
N SER A 305 -23.04 18.64 9.37
CA SER A 305 -21.78 19.09 9.99
C SER A 305 -21.35 20.47 9.49
N THR A 306 -21.56 20.78 8.21
CA THR A 306 -21.26 22.12 7.67
C THR A 306 -22.16 23.19 8.28
N VAL A 307 -23.46 22.90 8.52
CA VAL A 307 -24.38 23.82 9.20
C VAL A 307 -23.92 24.11 10.64
N ILE A 308 -23.53 23.07 11.38
CA ILE A 308 -23.03 23.20 12.77
C ILE A 308 -21.77 24.07 12.82
N LEU A 309 -20.86 23.91 11.86
CA LEU A 309 -19.62 24.70 11.80
C LEU A 309 -19.85 26.17 11.42
N GLN A 310 -20.99 26.47 10.79
CA GLN A 310 -21.40 27.82 10.44
C GLN A 310 -22.31 28.46 11.50
N ASP A 311 -22.57 27.77 12.61
CA ASP A 311 -23.34 28.33 13.72
C ASP A 311 -22.56 29.51 14.35
N PRO A 312 -23.04 30.77 14.20
CA PRO A 312 -22.32 31.95 14.71
C PRO A 312 -22.06 31.88 16.22
N ASP A 313 -22.93 31.15 16.88
CA ASP A 313 -23.03 30.93 18.31
C ASP A 313 -21.95 29.94 18.80
N LEU A 314 -21.34 29.16 17.90
CA LEU A 314 -20.20 28.27 18.14
C LEU A 314 -18.86 29.00 17.97
N LEU A 315 -18.82 30.02 17.10
CA LEU A 315 -17.65 30.84 16.82
C LEU A 315 -17.34 31.85 17.94
N SER A 316 -18.31 32.15 18.83
CA SER A 316 -18.15 33.04 19.98
C SER A 316 -17.65 32.34 21.26
N VAL A 317 -17.51 31.00 21.24
CA VAL A 317 -17.14 30.17 22.42
C VAL A 317 -15.72 29.57 22.29
N ARG A 318 -15.00 29.88 21.20
CA ARG A 318 -13.60 29.48 20.99
C ARG A 318 -12.63 30.64 21.09
#